data_AF-A0A260SVD2-F1
#
_entry.id   AF-A0A260SVD2-F1
#
_cell.length_a   1.000
_cell.length_b   1.000
_cell.length_c   1.000
_cell.angle_alpha   90.00
_cell.angle_beta   90.00
_cell.angle_gamma   90.00
#
_symmetry.space_group_name_H-M   'P 1'
#
loop_
_entity.id
_entity.type
_entity.pdbx_description
1 polymer ?
#
loop_
_entity_poly.entity_id
_entity_poly.type
_entity_poly.pdbx_seq_one_letter_code
_entity_poly.pdbx_strand_id
1 'polypeptide(L)'
;MDFRFVMPALESRSATSLAAVVHERTGADLDISIGGSEVRLDDAARGAVLELLTQLATGRAVAIGTVDELLTTSQAAEVLGVSDTYVRRLADAGDLPIEMRGTHRRFRLEDLLRQRDRFR
;
A
#
# COMPACT_ATOMS: atom_id res chain seq x y z
N MET A 1 9.88 13.86 -1.60
CA MET A 1 9.63 12.74 -0.67
C MET A 1 9.58 11.49 -1.51
N ASP A 2 10.42 10.51 -1.20
CA ASP A 2 10.42 9.23 -1.91
C ASP A 2 9.12 8.53 -1.51
N PHE A 3 8.13 8.49 -2.40
CA PHE A 3 6.79 7.95 -2.15
C PHE A 3 6.78 6.43 -1.95
N ARG A 4 7.90 5.81 -1.55
CA ARG A 4 8.14 4.38 -1.73
C ARG A 4 7.21 3.44 -0.96
N PHE A 5 6.30 3.92 -0.11
CA PHE A 5 5.42 3.02 0.63
C PHE A 5 3.97 3.45 0.70
N VAL A 6 3.66 4.66 1.19
CA VAL A 6 2.28 5.13 1.32
C VAL A 6 1.99 6.20 0.27
N MET A 7 1.12 5.87 -0.69
CA MET A 7 0.56 6.84 -1.62
C MET A 7 -0.50 7.68 -0.90
N PRO A 8 -0.44 9.02 -1.00
CA PRO A 8 -1.59 9.84 -0.64
C PRO A 8 -2.74 9.55 -1.60
N ALA A 9 -3.95 9.92 -1.17
CA ALA A 9 -5.10 9.94 -2.05
C ALA A 9 -4.83 10.76 -3.33
N LEU A 10 -5.52 10.39 -4.42
CA LEU A 10 -5.50 11.19 -5.64
C LEU A 10 -6.09 12.58 -5.36
N GLU A 11 -5.60 13.57 -6.11
CA GLU A 11 -6.21 14.89 -6.14
C GLU A 11 -7.68 14.81 -6.54
N SER A 12 -8.54 15.65 -5.95
CA SER A 12 -10.00 15.52 -6.05
C SER A 12 -10.54 15.43 -7.47
N ARG A 13 -9.92 16.15 -8.43
CA ARG A 13 -10.32 16.10 -9.85
C ARG A 13 -10.04 14.74 -10.47
N SER A 14 -8.83 14.22 -10.27
CA SER A 14 -8.39 12.91 -10.76
C SER A 14 -9.16 11.79 -10.06
N ALA A 15 -9.40 11.92 -8.76
CA ALA A 15 -10.19 10.98 -7.97
C ALA A 15 -11.63 10.88 -8.47
N THR A 16 -12.30 12.01 -8.74
CA THR A 16 -13.68 12.04 -9.26
C THR A 16 -13.77 11.42 -10.65
N SER A 17 -12.83 11.78 -11.55
CA SER A 17 -12.77 11.20 -12.90
C SER A 17 -12.55 9.70 -12.87
N LEU A 18 -11.64 9.22 -12.00
CA LEU A 18 -11.34 7.80 -11.86
C LEU A 18 -12.51 7.04 -11.23
N ALA A 19 -13.14 7.60 -10.19
CA ALA A 19 -14.30 7.01 -9.53
C ALA A 19 -15.46 6.81 -10.52
N ALA A 20 -15.74 7.79 -11.38
CA ALA A 20 -16.78 7.68 -12.40
C ALA A 20 -16.50 6.51 -13.38
N VAL A 21 -15.25 6.36 -13.82
CA VAL A 21 -14.86 5.30 -14.78
C VAL A 21 -14.84 3.92 -14.15
N VAL A 22 -14.33 3.79 -12.91
CA VAL A 22 -14.18 2.51 -12.22
C VAL A 22 -15.53 1.96 -11.72
N HIS A 23 -16.45 2.83 -11.27
CA HIS A 23 -17.74 2.39 -10.73
C HIS A 23 -18.70 1.87 -11.81
N GLU A 24 -18.60 2.37 -13.04
CA GLU A 24 -19.47 1.97 -14.15
C GLU A 24 -19.01 0.69 -14.86
N ARG A 25 -17.78 0.21 -14.60
CA ARG A 25 -17.16 -0.82 -15.44
C ARG A 25 -16.44 -1.93 -14.67
N THR A 26 -17.17 -2.62 -13.80
CA THR A 26 -16.69 -3.82 -13.09
C THR A 26 -16.28 -5.00 -14.00
N GLY A 27 -16.31 -4.83 -15.33
CA GLY A 27 -15.85 -5.78 -16.33
C GLY A 27 -15.22 -5.17 -17.60
N ALA A 28 -14.73 -3.92 -17.56
CA ALA A 28 -14.01 -3.37 -18.72
C ALA A 28 -12.59 -3.94 -18.84
N ASP A 29 -12.14 -4.09 -20.09
CA ASP A 29 -10.72 -4.19 -20.41
C ASP A 29 -10.00 -2.98 -19.82
N LEU A 30 -9.09 -3.25 -18.89
CA LEU A 30 -8.15 -2.27 -18.35
C LEU A 30 -6.96 -2.23 -19.30
N ASP A 31 -6.94 -1.26 -20.20
CA ASP A 31 -5.79 -1.00 -21.05
C ASP A 31 -4.79 -0.11 -20.31
N ILE A 32 -3.62 -0.66 -20.02
CA ILE A 32 -2.52 0.10 -19.41
C ILE A 32 -1.57 0.53 -20.52
N SER A 33 -1.41 1.83 -20.71
CA SER A 33 -0.41 2.40 -21.62
C SER A 33 0.77 3.00 -20.84
N ILE A 34 1.97 2.50 -21.09
CA ILE A 34 3.22 3.01 -20.49
C ILE A 34 4.14 3.48 -21.62
N GLY A 35 4.39 4.79 -21.68
CA GLY A 35 5.25 5.36 -22.73
C GLY A 35 4.74 5.10 -24.16
N GLY A 36 3.42 4.97 -24.33
CA GLY A 36 2.79 4.65 -25.61
C GLY A 36 2.73 3.16 -25.96
N SER A 37 3.24 2.29 -25.09
CA SER A 37 3.10 0.83 -25.24
C SER A 37 1.91 0.32 -24.43
N GLU A 38 1.02 -0.41 -25.08
CA GLU A 38 -0.08 -1.11 -24.40
C GLU A 38 0.41 -2.40 -23.75
N VAL A 39 0.06 -2.59 -22.48
CA VAL A 39 0.39 -3.77 -21.68
C VAL A 39 -0.91 -4.48 -21.31
N ARG A 40 -1.04 -5.74 -21.74
CA ARG A 40 -2.15 -6.60 -21.31
C ARG A 40 -1.81 -7.28 -20.00
N LEU A 41 -2.68 -7.11 -19.01
CA LEU A 41 -2.59 -7.79 -17.73
C LEU A 41 -3.43 -9.07 -17.73
N ASP A 42 -2.98 -10.07 -16.96
CA ASP A 42 -3.85 -11.18 -16.60
C ASP A 42 -4.95 -10.74 -15.62
N ASP A 43 -5.92 -11.62 -15.37
CA ASP A 43 -7.09 -11.30 -14.56
C ASP A 43 -6.73 -10.90 -13.12
N ALA A 44 -5.70 -11.53 -12.54
CA ALA A 44 -5.26 -11.28 -11.17
C ALA A 44 -4.61 -9.89 -11.05
N ALA A 45 -3.66 -9.57 -11.93
CA ALA A 45 -3.01 -8.28 -11.99
C ALA A 45 -4.00 -7.16 -12.33
N ARG A 46 -4.94 -7.41 -13.26
CA ARG A 46 -6.01 -6.47 -13.59
C ARG A 46 -6.88 -6.16 -12.37
N GLY A 47 -7.29 -7.19 -11.62
CA GLY A 47 -8.05 -7.02 -10.39
C GLY A 47 -7.29 -6.20 -9.34
N ALA A 48 -5.98 -6.48 -9.16
CA ALA A 48 -5.15 -5.73 -8.22
C ALA A 48 -5.02 -4.23 -8.58
N VAL A 49 -4.84 -3.90 -9.87
CA VAL A 49 -4.77 -2.51 -10.32
C VAL A 49 -6.11 -1.80 -10.15
N LEU A 50 -7.23 -2.46 -10.48
CA LEU A 50 -8.56 -1.89 -10.27
C LEU A 50 -8.84 -1.60 -8.78
N GLU A 51 -8.45 -2.51 -7.89
CA GLU A 51 -8.57 -2.29 -6.44
C GLU A 51 -7.73 -1.09 -5.99
N LEU A 52 -6.46 -1.03 -6.43
CA LEU A 52 -5.57 0.11 -6.14
C LEU A 52 -6.20 1.43 -6.58
N LEU A 53 -6.68 1.51 -7.83
CA LEU A 53 -7.31 2.69 -8.40
C LEU A 53 -8.59 3.08 -7.64
N THR A 54 -9.39 2.09 -7.23
CA THR A 54 -10.60 2.30 -6.42
C THR A 54 -10.25 2.93 -5.07
N GLN A 55 -9.26 2.38 -4.36
CA GLN A 55 -8.84 2.91 -3.06
C GLN A 55 -8.37 4.35 -3.18
N LEU A 56 -7.52 4.63 -4.17
CA LEU A 56 -7.02 5.97 -4.46
C LEU A 56 -8.13 6.97 -4.84
N ALA A 57 -9.12 6.54 -5.63
CA ALA A 57 -10.26 7.36 -6.03
C ALA A 57 -11.18 7.69 -4.85
N THR A 58 -11.29 6.79 -3.86
CA THR A 58 -12.12 7.00 -2.66
C THR A 58 -11.46 7.88 -1.59
N GLY A 59 -10.31 8.49 -1.88
CA GLY A 59 -9.63 9.36 -0.95
C GLY A 59 -8.82 8.62 0.12
N ARG A 60 -8.56 7.32 -0.08
CA ARG A 60 -7.78 6.51 0.86
C ARG A 60 -6.32 6.49 0.46
N ALA A 61 -5.45 6.61 1.45
CA ALA A 61 -4.03 6.35 1.27
C ALA A 61 -3.81 4.84 1.06
N VAL A 62 -2.88 4.47 0.19
CA VAL A 62 -2.62 3.06 -0.15
C VAL A 62 -1.15 2.74 0.08
N ALA A 63 -0.88 1.61 0.73
CA ALA A 63 0.47 1.08 0.87
C ALA A 63 0.77 0.06 -0.24
N ILE A 64 1.89 0.21 -0.96
CA ILE A 64 2.33 -0.72 -2.02
C ILE A 64 3.76 -1.16 -1.71
N GLY A 65 4.01 -2.47 -1.77
CA GLY A 65 5.33 -3.08 -1.60
C GLY A 65 5.29 -4.57 -1.92
N THR A 66 6.45 -5.24 -1.97
CA THR A 66 6.48 -6.71 -2.10
C THR A 66 6.22 -7.38 -0.76
N VAL A 67 5.76 -8.63 -0.79
CA VAL A 67 5.41 -9.38 0.44
C VAL A 67 6.62 -9.56 1.37
N ASP A 68 7.80 -9.76 0.78
CA ASP A 68 9.09 -9.95 1.44
C ASP A 68 9.84 -8.63 1.71
N GLU A 69 9.21 -7.49 1.43
CA GLU A 69 9.84 -6.19 1.61
C GLU A 69 10.09 -5.86 3.08
N LEU A 70 11.29 -5.38 3.37
CA LEU A 70 11.74 -5.01 4.72
C LEU A 70 11.66 -3.49 4.92
N LEU A 71 10.74 -3.06 5.77
CA LEU A 71 10.51 -1.67 6.12
C LEU A 71 11.33 -1.20 7.32
N THR A 72 11.66 0.08 7.32
CA THR A 72 12.17 0.80 8.51
C THR A 72 11.08 0.98 9.57
N THR A 73 11.45 1.35 10.80
CA THR A 73 10.49 1.68 11.87
C THR A 73 9.50 2.77 11.45
N SER A 74 9.96 3.83 10.77
CA SER A 74 9.11 4.94 10.36
C SER A 74 8.12 4.51 9.28
N GLN A 75 8.56 3.74 8.29
CA GLN A 75 7.65 3.20 7.28
C GLN A 75 6.65 2.19 7.89
N ALA A 76 7.09 1.38 8.86
CA ALA A 76 6.19 0.50 9.60
C ALA A 76 5.11 1.28 10.37
N ALA A 77 5.49 2.42 10.95
CA ALA A 77 4.56 3.31 11.64
C ALA A 77 3.54 3.93 10.69
N GLU A 78 3.97 4.35 9.51
CA GLU A 78 3.09 4.84 8.43
C GLU A 78 2.08 3.77 7.99
N VAL A 79 2.53 2.51 7.79
CA VAL A 79 1.64 1.39 7.40
C VAL A 79 0.61 1.07 8.48
N LEU A 80 1.02 1.11 9.76
CA LEU A 80 0.16 0.81 10.90
C LEU A 80 -0.72 2.00 11.33
N GLY A 81 -0.44 3.22 10.86
CA GLY A 81 -1.15 4.43 11.28
C GLY A 81 -0.89 4.83 12.74
N VAL A 82 0.30 4.52 13.28
CA VAL A 82 0.69 4.77 14.68
C VAL A 82 2.02 5.52 14.74
N SER A 83 2.52 5.84 15.94
CA SER A 83 3.83 6.48 16.09
C SER A 83 5.00 5.47 16.01
N ASP A 84 6.17 5.91 15.53
CA ASP A 84 7.42 5.12 15.52
C ASP A 84 7.78 4.56 16.91
N THR A 85 7.56 5.37 17.95
CA THR A 85 7.80 4.95 19.35
C THR A 85 6.91 3.79 19.73
N TYR A 86 5.67 3.78 19.26
CA TYR A 86 4.73 2.68 19.51
C TYR A 86 5.12 1.42 18.74
N VAL A 87 5.55 1.54 17.46
CA VAL A 87 6.08 0.41 16.70
C VAL A 87 7.28 -0.23 17.40
N ARG A 88 8.22 0.58 17.89
CA ARG A 88 9.35 0.09 18.68
C ARG A 88 8.88 -0.64 19.94
N ARG A 89 7.86 -0.11 20.63
CA ARG A 89 7.30 -0.78 21.81
C ARG A 89 6.71 -2.15 21.49
N LEU A 90 5.98 -2.27 20.38
CA LEU A 90 5.45 -3.57 19.92
C LEU A 90 6.58 -4.56 19.60
N ALA A 91 7.63 -4.09 18.93
CA ALA A 91 8.81 -4.90 18.63
C ALA A 91 9.52 -5.38 19.90
N ASP A 92 9.77 -4.47 20.84
CA ASP A 92 10.46 -4.76 22.09
C ASP A 92 9.61 -5.69 23.00
N ALA A 93 8.28 -5.65 22.88
CA ALA A 93 7.34 -6.55 23.55
C ALA A 93 7.19 -7.92 22.86
N GLY A 94 7.74 -8.09 21.65
CA GLY A 94 7.57 -9.31 20.84
C GLY A 94 6.23 -9.41 20.11
N ASP A 95 5.39 -8.38 20.19
CA ASP A 95 4.07 -8.32 19.52
C ASP A 95 4.18 -8.07 18.01
N LEU A 96 5.35 -7.63 17.53
CA LEU A 96 5.63 -7.39 16.12
C LEU A 96 7.00 -8.00 15.76
N PRO A 97 7.06 -8.98 14.85
CA PRO A 97 8.32 -9.58 14.42
C PRO A 97 9.31 -8.53 13.89
N ILE A 98 10.58 -8.67 14.26
CA ILE A 98 11.67 -7.82 13.78
C ILE A 98 12.84 -8.63 13.24
N GLU A 99 13.38 -8.17 12.12
CA GLU A 99 14.69 -8.60 11.60
C GLU A 99 15.72 -7.50 11.85
N MET A 100 16.91 -7.87 12.34
CA MET A 100 18.01 -6.93 12.51
C MET A 100 18.90 -6.90 11.26
N ARG A 101 19.08 -5.71 10.68
CA ARG A 101 20.08 -5.44 9.62
C ARG A 101 21.16 -4.55 10.21
N GLY A 102 22.22 -5.17 10.72
CA GLY A 102 23.20 -4.50 11.57
C GLY A 102 22.55 -4.05 12.87
N THR A 103 22.59 -2.75 13.16
CA THR A 103 21.95 -2.14 14.34
C THR A 103 20.52 -1.68 14.10
N HIS A 104 20.01 -1.76 12.87
CA HIS A 104 18.70 -1.26 12.51
C HIS A 104 17.64 -2.35 12.50
N ARG A 105 16.47 -2.05 13.10
CA ARG A 105 15.27 -2.88 13.00
C ARG A 105 14.68 -2.82 11.59
N ARG A 106 14.17 -3.94 11.12
CA ARG A 106 13.41 -4.10 9.89
C ARG A 106 12.16 -4.92 10.16
N PHE A 107 11.09 -4.57 9.46
CA PHE A 107 9.77 -5.15 9.62
C PHE A 107 9.29 -5.66 8.28
N ARG A 108 8.77 -6.88 8.21
CA ARG A 108 8.19 -7.37 6.96
C ARG A 108 6.83 -6.72 6.72
N LEU A 109 6.54 -6.37 5.48
CA LEU A 109 5.22 -5.82 5.12
C LEU A 109 4.09 -6.78 5.50
N GLU A 110 4.26 -8.08 5.27
CA GLU A 110 3.27 -9.09 5.62
C GLU A 110 2.87 -9.06 7.11
N ASP A 111 3.85 -8.91 8.01
CA ASP A 111 3.61 -8.92 9.46
C ASP A 111 2.92 -7.63 9.92
N LEU A 112 3.27 -6.50 9.29
CA LEU A 112 2.60 -5.22 9.54
C LEU A 112 1.13 -5.28 9.10
N LEU A 113 0.86 -5.85 7.91
CA LEU A 113 -0.51 -5.99 7.41
C LEU A 113 -1.35 -6.91 8.30
N ARG A 114 -0.78 -8.01 8.81
CA ARG A 114 -1.44 -8.89 9.81
C ARG A 114 -1.73 -8.17 11.12
N GLN A 115 -0.79 -7.36 11.60
CA GLN A 115 -0.96 -6.62 12.85
C GLN A 115 -1.97 -5.46 12.72
N ARG A 116 -2.11 -4.88 11.52
CA ARG A 116 -3.00 -3.74 11.25
C ARG A 116 -4.46 -4.01 11.63
N ASP A 117 -4.93 -5.25 11.49
CA ASP A 117 -6.31 -5.64 11.83
C ASP A 117 -6.63 -5.46 13.33
N ARG A 118 -5.61 -5.38 14.19
CA ARG A 118 -5.79 -5.11 15.63
C ARG A 118 -5.98 -3.62 15.95
N PHE A 119 -5.73 -2.73 14.98
CA PHE A 119 -5.86 -1.28 15.13
C PHE A 119 -7.10 -0.70 14.43
N ARG A 120 -7.89 -1.56 13.78
CA ARG A 120 -9.11 -1.19 13.06
C ARG A 120 -10.33 -1.34 13.96
#